data_AF-A0A5C6P2Y6-F1
#
_entry.id   AF-A0A5C6P2Y6-F1
#
_cell.length_a   1.000
_cell.length_b   1.000
_cell.length_c   1.000
_cell.angle_alpha   90.00
_cell.angle_beta   90.00
_cell.angle_gamma   90.00
#
_symmetry.space_group_name_H-M   'P 1'
#
loop_
_entity.id
_entity.type
_entity.pdbx_description
1 polymer ?
#
loop_
_entity_poly.entity_id
_entity_poly.type
_entity_poly.pdbx_seq_one_letter_code
_entity_poly.pdbx_strand_id
1 'polypeptide(L)'
;MVSTITESFFRAQFGFWGHDRLQSCQWLQLRAANGLAIPYVGYLELEVELCGKVIPCCGILVVKDPPGASSSPGILGMNVIRRCYQELFGVFGSSLFESPF
;
A
#
# COMPACT_ATOMS: atom_id res chain seq x y z
N MET A 1 5.67 -9.42 1.19
CA MET A 1 5.41 -8.36 0.19
C MET A 1 4.81 -7.15 0.89
N VAL A 2 5.20 -5.95 0.49
CA VAL A 2 4.79 -4.67 1.09
C VAL A 2 3.92 -3.89 0.10
N SER A 3 3.00 -3.06 0.59
CA SER A 3 2.17 -2.20 -0.24
C SER A 3 2.99 -1.10 -0.91
N THR A 4 2.67 -0.82 -2.16
CA THR A 4 3.34 0.20 -2.98
C THR A 4 2.32 1.05 -3.72
N ILE A 5 2.61 2.32 -3.92
CA ILE A 5 1.90 3.20 -4.87
C ILE A 5 2.90 3.84 -5.82
N THR A 6 2.44 4.22 -7.01
CA THR A 6 3.29 4.91 -7.97
C THR A 6 3.55 6.37 -7.55
N GLU A 7 4.69 6.90 -7.96
CA GLU A 7 5.06 8.29 -7.69
C GLU A 7 4.06 9.28 -8.30
N SER A 8 3.59 9.02 -9.52
CA SER A 8 2.54 9.82 -10.16
C SER A 8 1.24 9.85 -9.35
N PHE A 9 0.78 8.70 -8.85
CA PHE A 9 -0.41 8.62 -8.01
C PHE A 9 -0.21 9.34 -6.68
N PHE A 10 0.96 9.17 -6.06
CA PHE A 10 1.31 9.88 -4.83
C PHE A 10 1.23 11.40 -5.03
N ARG A 11 1.84 11.93 -6.09
CA ARG A 11 1.81 13.37 -6.39
C ARG A 11 0.40 13.88 -6.64
N ALA A 12 -0.43 13.12 -7.34
CA ALA A 12 -1.80 13.50 -7.66
C ALA A 12 -2.71 13.54 -6.41
N GLN A 13 -2.61 12.53 -5.54
CA GLN A 13 -3.54 12.36 -4.41
C GLN A 13 -3.02 12.86 -3.07
N PHE A 14 -1.70 12.93 -2.89
CA PHE A 14 -1.07 13.29 -1.62
C PHE A 14 -0.01 14.38 -1.77
N GLY A 15 0.18 14.94 -2.98
CA GLY A 15 1.17 15.99 -3.23
C GLY A 15 0.95 17.24 -2.37
N PHE A 16 -0.29 17.50 -1.95
CA PHE A 16 -0.63 18.61 -1.05
C PHE A 16 -0.12 18.40 0.40
N TRP A 17 0.23 17.19 0.80
CA TRP A 17 0.87 16.93 2.10
C TRP A 17 2.36 17.32 2.13
N GLY A 18 2.94 17.66 0.97
CA GLY A 18 4.35 18.02 0.86
C GLY A 18 5.30 16.85 1.14
N HIS A 19 6.59 17.17 1.24
CA HIS A 19 7.63 16.17 1.53
C HIS A 19 7.66 15.75 3.01
N ASP A 20 6.96 16.46 3.90
CA ASP A 20 7.06 16.27 5.35
C ASP A 20 6.49 14.92 5.82
N ARG A 21 5.54 14.35 5.08
CA ARG A 21 5.01 13.01 5.36
C ARG A 21 5.69 11.88 4.61
N LEU A 22 6.47 12.20 3.57
CA LEU A 22 7.22 11.19 2.83
C LEU A 22 8.59 11.00 3.51
N GLN A 23 8.71 9.91 4.25
CA GLN A 23 9.96 9.59 4.92
C GLN A 23 10.96 8.98 3.94
N SER A 24 12.19 9.50 3.96
CA SER A 24 13.31 8.86 3.29
C SER A 24 13.68 7.59 4.04
N CYS A 25 13.76 6.47 3.31
CA CYS A 25 14.23 5.21 3.87
C CYS A 25 15.50 4.80 3.12
N GLN A 26 16.68 5.16 3.63
CA GLN A 26 17.95 4.76 2.98
C GLN A 26 18.42 3.34 3.38
N TRP A 27 17.79 2.75 4.40
CA TRP A 27 18.16 1.45 4.94
C TRP A 27 17.42 0.27 4.28
N LEU A 28 16.41 0.53 3.46
CA LEU A 28 15.56 -0.49 2.84
C LEU A 28 16.03 -0.77 1.41
N GLN A 29 15.98 -2.01 0.95
CA GLN A 29 16.19 -2.34 -0.46
C GLN A 29 15.05 -3.23 -0.94
N LEU A 30 14.34 -2.79 -1.97
CA LEU A 30 13.27 -3.56 -2.59
C LEU A 30 13.78 -4.29 -3.82
N ARG A 31 13.36 -5.55 -3.95
CA ARG A 31 13.61 -6.38 -5.13
C ARG A 31 12.30 -7.00 -5.62
N ALA A 32 12.10 -6.98 -6.93
CA ALA A 32 11.02 -7.69 -7.58
C ALA A 32 11.28 -9.21 -7.55
N ALA A 33 10.27 -10.00 -7.89
CA ALA A 33 10.39 -11.46 -7.93
C ALA A 33 11.48 -11.95 -8.90
N ASN A 34 11.79 -11.17 -9.94
CA ASN A 34 12.89 -11.43 -10.88
C ASN A 34 14.27 -10.96 -10.38
N GLY A 35 14.38 -10.50 -9.13
CA GLY A 35 15.63 -10.05 -8.51
C GLY A 35 16.05 -8.62 -8.84
N LEU A 36 15.39 -7.95 -9.80
CA LEU A 36 15.66 -6.56 -10.16
C LEU A 36 15.29 -5.62 -9.01
N ALA A 37 16.09 -4.56 -8.83
CA ALA A 37 15.81 -3.54 -7.85
C ALA A 37 14.52 -2.78 -8.22
N ILE A 38 13.67 -2.52 -7.22
CA ILE A 38 12.51 -1.65 -7.38
C ILE A 38 12.90 -0.27 -6.86
N PRO A 39 13.09 0.74 -7.73
CA PRO A 39 13.41 2.08 -7.28
C PRO A 39 12.22 2.70 -6.56
N TYR A 40 12.47 3.29 -5.39
CA TYR A 40 11.46 3.98 -4.60
C TYR A 40 11.96 5.35 -4.12
N VAL A 41 11.02 6.23 -3.82
CA VAL A 41 11.23 7.63 -3.42
C VAL A 41 11.22 7.76 -1.90
N GLY A 42 10.32 7.02 -1.26
CA GLY A 42 10.18 7.04 0.19
C GLY A 42 9.03 6.17 0.66
N TYR A 43 8.67 6.38 1.92
CA TYR A 43 7.63 5.66 2.64
C TYR A 43 6.66 6.63 3.29
N LEU A 44 5.39 6.25 3.37
CA LEU A 44 4.39 6.98 4.13
C LEU A 44 3.49 6.00 4.89
N GLU A 45 2.93 6.46 6.00
CA GLU A 45 1.89 5.75 6.72
C GLU A 45 0.53 6.34 6.39
N LEU A 46 -0.37 5.47 5.94
CA LEU A 46 -1.74 5.81 5.63
C LEU A 46 -2.72 5.05 6.51
N GLU A 47 -3.93 5.55 6.55
CA GLU A 47 -5.09 4.79 7.00
C GLU A 47 -5.70 4.05 5.80
N VAL A 48 -6.13 2.81 6.00
CA VAL A 48 -6.83 2.02 4.98
C VAL A 48 -8.24 1.77 5.45
N GLU A 49 -9.22 2.24 4.71
CA GLU A 49 -10.63 1.98 4.98
C GLU A 49 -11.06 0.65 4.33
N LEU A 50 -11.77 -0.17 5.11
CA LEU A 50 -12.29 -1.46 4.68
C LEU A 50 -13.67 -1.69 5.32
N CYS A 51 -14.74 -1.70 4.52
CA CYS A 51 -16.10 -1.95 4.99
C CYS A 51 -16.51 -1.06 6.18
N GLY A 52 -16.17 0.24 6.14
CA GLY A 52 -16.45 1.20 7.21
C GLY A 52 -15.53 1.10 8.44
N LYS A 53 -14.57 0.17 8.45
CA LYS A 53 -13.51 0.13 9.46
C LYS A 53 -12.25 0.80 8.94
N VAL A 54 -11.57 1.53 9.82
CA VAL A 54 -10.29 2.19 9.52
C VAL A 54 -9.14 1.36 10.11
N ILE A 55 -8.18 1.02 9.27
CA ILE A 55 -6.95 0.31 9.63
C ILE A 55 -5.80 1.32 9.66
N PRO A 56 -5.36 1.80 10.85
CA PRO A 56 -4.38 2.87 10.96
C PRO A 56 -2.95 2.39 10.71
N CYS A 57 -2.00 3.31 10.48
CA CYS A 57 -0.56 3.02 10.40
C CYS A 57 -0.20 1.94 9.36
N CYS A 58 -0.84 2.00 8.19
CA CYS A 58 -0.52 1.13 7.06
C CYS A 58 0.63 1.74 6.26
N GLY A 59 1.79 1.09 6.36
CA GLY A 59 2.97 1.49 5.61
C GLY A 59 2.84 1.27 4.10
N ILE A 60 3.14 2.30 3.32
CA ILE A 60 3.10 2.27 1.85
C ILE A 60 4.41 2.84 1.31
N LEU A 61 5.01 2.16 0.35
CA LEU A 61 6.19 2.64 -0.35
C LEU A 61 5.79 3.37 -1.63
N VAL A 62 6.34 4.56 -1.83
CA VAL A 62 6.19 5.30 -3.08
C VAL A 62 7.28 4.84 -4.04
N VAL A 63 6.91 4.05 -5.03
CA VAL A 63 7.84 3.55 -6.04
C VAL A 63 7.88 4.48 -7.24
N LYS A 64 9.03 4.57 -7.93
CA LYS A 64 9.06 5.29 -9.20
C LYS A 64 8.12 4.62 -10.20
N ASP A 65 7.53 5.43 -11.08
CA ASP A 65 6.64 4.92 -12.12
C ASP A 65 7.36 3.84 -12.96
N PRO A 66 6.78 2.64 -13.10
CA PRO A 66 7.39 1.57 -13.88
C PRO A 66 7.42 1.92 -15.38
N PRO A 67 8.42 1.42 -16.13
CA PRO A 67 8.45 1.59 -17.58
C PRO A 67 7.30 0.79 -18.21
N GLY A 68 6.44 1.47 -18.96
CA GLY A 68 5.19 0.92 -19.49
C GLY A 68 4.03 1.26 -18.55
N ALA A 69 3.13 2.12 -19.02
CA ALA A 69 2.04 2.66 -18.23
C ALA A 69 1.13 1.54 -17.68
N SER A 70 1.33 1.15 -16.43
CA SER A 70 0.35 0.40 -15.68
C SER A 70 -0.73 1.37 -15.22
N SER A 71 -1.98 1.13 -15.58
CA SER A 71 -3.12 1.94 -15.13
C SER A 71 -3.41 1.81 -13.63
N SER A 72 -2.80 0.82 -12.96
CA SER A 72 -2.96 0.61 -11.53
C SER A 72 -2.17 1.66 -10.73
N PRO A 73 -2.80 2.30 -9.71
CA PRO A 73 -2.12 3.26 -8.84
C PRO A 73 -1.11 2.61 -7.88
N GLY A 74 -1.15 1.29 -7.73
CA GLY A 74 -0.30 0.57 -6.78
C GLY A 74 -0.65 -0.91 -6.62
N ILE A 75 -0.05 -1.51 -5.60
CA ILE A 75 -0.26 -2.90 -5.18
C ILE A 75 -0.44 -2.90 -3.66
N LEU A 76 -1.44 -3.61 -3.16
CA LEU A 76 -1.55 -3.89 -1.73
C LEU A 76 -0.73 -5.14 -1.40
N GLY A 77 0.21 -4.97 -0.48
CA GLY A 77 1.04 -6.05 0.03
C GLY A 77 0.44 -6.74 1.25
N MET A 78 1.14 -7.77 1.71
CA MET A 78 0.73 -8.54 2.88
C MET A 78 0.75 -7.74 4.19
N ASN A 79 1.50 -6.64 4.25
CA ASN A 79 1.48 -5.75 5.41
C ASN A 79 0.11 -5.08 5.64
N VAL A 80 -0.67 -4.89 4.57
CA VAL A 80 -2.06 -4.38 4.64
C VAL A 80 -3.05 -5.54 4.56
N ILE A 81 -2.91 -6.43 3.57
CA ILE A 81 -3.87 -7.53 3.32
C ILE A 81 -4.06 -8.41 4.55
N ARG A 82 -3.00 -8.72 5.31
CA ARG A 82 -3.13 -9.54 6.53
C ARG A 82 -4.00 -8.87 7.59
N ARG A 83 -3.92 -7.54 7.72
CA ARG A 83 -4.71 -6.77 8.67
C ARG A 83 -6.16 -6.67 8.22
N CYS A 84 -6.38 -6.43 6.92
CA CYS A 84 -7.71 -6.54 6.32
C CYS A 84 -8.34 -7.90 6.58
N TYR A 85 -7.55 -8.98 6.40
CA TYR A 85 -8.00 -10.33 6.66
C TYR A 85 -8.38 -10.54 8.13
N GLN A 86 -7.58 -10.04 9.07
CA GLN A 86 -7.90 -10.12 10.51
C GLN A 86 -9.18 -9.35 10.85
N GLU A 87 -9.37 -8.15 10.27
CA GLU A 87 -10.54 -7.31 10.53
C GLU A 87 -11.85 -7.87 9.94
N LEU A 88 -11.76 -8.54 8.80
CA LEU A 88 -12.89 -9.18 8.13
C LEU A 88 -13.11 -10.61 8.65
N PHE A 89 -12.13 -11.48 8.53
CA PHE A 89 -12.30 -12.90 8.83
C PHE A 89 -12.11 -13.25 10.29
N GLY A 90 -11.32 -12.48 11.06
CA GLY A 90 -11.21 -12.69 12.50
C GLY A 90 -12.54 -12.43 13.23
N VAL A 91 -13.37 -11.55 12.69
CA VAL A 91 -14.66 -11.16 13.27
C VAL A 91 -15.83 -11.97 12.68
N PHE A 92 -15.81 -12.28 11.38
CA PHE A 92 -16.92 -12.95 10.70
C PHE A 92 -16.66 -14.41 10.33
N GLY A 93 -15.43 -14.93 10.46
CA GLY A 93 -15.12 -16.33 10.15
C GLY A 93 -15.53 -16.74 8.72
N SER A 94 -16.13 -17.93 8.58
CA SER A 94 -16.63 -18.43 7.30
C SER A 94 -17.92 -17.73 6.81
N SER A 95 -18.67 -17.06 7.69
CA SER A 95 -19.93 -16.40 7.31
C SER A 95 -19.72 -15.12 6.50
N LEU A 96 -18.48 -14.62 6.40
CA LEU A 96 -18.17 -13.47 5.55
C LEU A 96 -18.49 -13.72 4.07
N PHE A 97 -18.31 -14.95 3.59
CA PHE A 97 -18.63 -15.33 2.20
C PHE A 97 -20.13 -15.56 1.96
N GLU A 98 -20.92 -15.60 3.04
CA GLU A 98 -22.38 -15.73 3.02
C GLU A 98 -23.07 -14.37 3.20
N SER A 99 -22.31 -13.33 3.55
CA SER A 99 -22.79 -11.96 3.71
C SER A 99 -23.16 -11.35 2.36
N PRO A 100 -24.41 -10.86 2.19
CA PRO A 100 -24.79 -10.06 1.04
C PRO A 100 -24.23 -8.65 1.26
N PHE A 101 -22.98 -8.41 0.87
CA PHE A 101 -22.48 -7.03 0.77
C PHE A 101 -23.32 -6.24 -0.24
#